data_AF-A0ABD5W5X0-F1
#
_entry.id   AF-A0ABD5W5X0-F1
#
_cell.length_a   1.000
_cell.length_b   1.000
_cell.length_c   1.000
_cell.angle_alpha   90.00
_cell.angle_beta   90.00
_cell.angle_gamma   90.00
#
_symmetry.space_group_name_H-M   'P 1'
#
loop_
_entity.id
_entity.type
_entity.pdbx_description
1 polymer ?
#
loop_
_entity_poly.entity_id
_entity_poly.type
_entity_poly.pdbx_seq_one_letter_code
_entity_poly.pdbx_strand_id
1 'polypeptide(L)' 'MATSITRPDPDESCAYCQSPIFDHEPVCVRDCTDDCGSPVHFCNYACLSVYIEENDLAVGDACEWSPDGEGCC' A
#
# COMPACT_ATOMS: atom_id res chain seq x y z
N MET A 1 -12.37 -12.65 11.19
CA MET A 1 -11.16 -12.38 11.99
C MET A 1 -11.07 -10.88 12.19
N ALA A 2 -10.76 -10.39 13.39
CA ALA A 2 -10.62 -8.96 13.64
C ALA A 2 -9.15 -8.57 13.44
N THR A 3 -8.85 -7.78 12.42
CA THR A 3 -7.54 -7.16 12.22
C THR A 3 -7.44 -5.95 13.14
N SER A 4 -6.70 -6.08 14.24
CA SER A 4 -6.34 -4.92 15.05
C SER A 4 -5.38 -4.03 14.26
N ILE A 5 -5.78 -2.78 14.02
CA ILE A 5 -4.91 -1.77 13.43
C ILE A 5 -3.95 -1.31 14.52
N THR A 6 -2.69 -1.74 14.43
CA THR A 6 -1.62 -1.24 15.30
C THR A 6 -1.20 0.14 14.81
N ARG A 7 -1.14 1.12 15.71
CA ARG A 7 -0.62 2.44 15.38
C ARG A 7 0.89 2.34 15.14
N PRO A 8 1.44 2.88 14.04
CA PRO A 8 2.88 2.89 13.80
C PRO A 8 3.63 3.72 14.86
N ASP A 9 4.93 3.43 14.99
CA ASP A 9 5.85 4.16 15.87
C ASP A 9 5.92 5.65 15.49
N PRO A 10 6.09 6.56 16.47
CA PRO A 10 6.07 8.01 16.21
C PRO A 10 7.19 8.47 15.26
N ASP A 11 8.29 7.72 15.17
CA ASP A 11 9.43 7.98 14.29
C ASP A 11 9.33 7.25 12.94
N GLU A 12 8.17 6.65 12.64
CA GLU A 12 7.96 5.92 11.39
C GLU A 12 8.15 6.84 10.18
N SER A 13 8.96 6.35 9.24
CA SER A 13 9.38 7.11 8.06
C SER A 13 8.61 6.65 6.83
N CYS A 14 8.29 7.60 5.95
CA CYS A 14 7.64 7.30 4.68
C CYS A 14 8.54 6.44 3.80
N ALA A 15 8.00 5.33 3.28
CA ALA A 15 8.75 4.43 2.40
C ALA A 15 9.23 5.12 1.10
N TYR A 16 8.53 6.18 0.66
CA TYR A 16 8.89 6.92 -0.54
C TYR A 16 9.88 8.08 -0.27
N CYS A 17 9.48 9.07 0.53
CA CYS A 17 10.25 10.31 0.71
C CYS A 17 11.13 10.34 1.97
N GLN A 18 11.08 9.29 2.81
CA GLN A 18 11.83 9.18 4.07
C GLN A 18 11.51 10.24 5.14
N SER A 19 10.51 11.09 4.91
CA SER A 19 10.00 12.04 5.91
C SER A 19 9.20 11.33 7.01
N PRO A 20 9.12 11.90 8.23
CA PRO A 20 8.28 11.38 9.30
C PRO A 20 6.80 11.42 8.89
N ILE A 21 6.10 10.29 8.97
CA ILE A 21 4.73 10.17 8.43
C ILE A 21 3.70 11.00 9.22
N PHE A 22 3.95 11.22 10.52
CA PHE A 22 3.03 11.91 11.42
C PHE A 22 3.02 13.44 11.27
N ASP A 23 3.92 14.02 10.46
CA ASP A 23 3.85 15.44 10.08
C ASP A 23 2.78 15.71 8.99
N HIS A 24 2.14 14.65 8.49
CA HIS A 24 1.23 14.67 7.35
C HIS A 24 -0.06 13.85 7.62
N GLU A 25 -0.66 13.27 6.58
CA GLU A 25 -1.88 12.44 6.61
C GLU A 25 -1.53 10.98 6.29
N PRO A 26 -1.03 10.21 7.27
CA PRO A 26 -0.39 8.93 7.00
C PRO A 26 -1.35 7.88 6.40
N VAL A 27 -0.86 7.19 5.37
CA VAL A 27 -1.54 6.03 4.75
C VAL A 27 -0.71 4.79 5.02
N CYS A 28 -1.35 3.73 5.53
CA CYS A 28 -0.71 2.45 5.85
C CYS A 28 -1.26 1.38 4.90
N VAL A 29 -0.39 0.78 4.09
CA VAL A 29 -0.76 -0.30 3.16
C VAL A 29 -0.18 -1.59 3.67
N ARG A 30 -1.00 -2.64 3.72
CA ARG A 30 -0.58 -3.97 4.14
C ARG A 30 -0.89 -4.96 3.02
N ASP A 31 0.15 -5.59 2.50
CA ASP A 31 -0.02 -6.67 1.54
C ASP A 31 -0.32 -7.96 2.31
N CYS A 32 -1.50 -8.52 2.06
CA CYS A 32 -1.95 -9.77 2.69
C CYS A 32 -1.78 -10.98 1.78
N THR A 33 -1.26 -10.79 0.56
CA THR A 33 -0.94 -11.89 -0.36
C THR A 33 0.42 -12.50 -0.03
N ASP A 34 1.34 -11.72 0.54
CA ASP A 34 2.60 -12.16 1.14
C ASP A 34 2.51 -12.13 2.68
N ASP A 35 2.05 -13.24 3.28
CA ASP A 35 2.03 -13.53 4.74
C ASP A 35 1.37 -12.47 5.65
N CYS A 36 0.62 -11.51 5.11
CA CYS A 36 0.17 -10.33 5.88
C CYS A 36 1.35 -9.61 6.55
N GLY A 37 2.41 -9.35 5.78
CA GLY A 37 3.66 -8.75 6.22
C GLY A 37 3.55 -7.42 6.98
N SER A 38 4.70 -6.86 7.35
CA SER A 38 4.78 -5.56 8.00
C SER A 38 4.18 -4.48 7.10
N PRO A 39 3.27 -3.64 7.61
CA PRO A 39 2.67 -2.58 6.81
C PRO A 39 3.74 -1.60 6.30
N VAL A 40 3.53 -1.12 5.08
CA VAL A 40 4.32 -0.05 4.47
C VAL A 40 3.61 1.27 4.75
N HIS A 41 4.36 2.29 5.19
CA HIS A 41 3.83 3.57 5.62
C HIS A 41 4.19 4.68 4.65
N PHE A 42 3.24 5.59 4.40
CA PHE A 42 3.38 6.73 3.49
C PHE A 42 2.87 8.02 4.13
N CYS A 43 3.47 9.15 3.77
CA CYS A 43 3.02 10.47 4.27
C CYS A 43 1.59 10.82 3.86
N ASN A 44 1.14 10.38 2.68
CA ASN A 44 -0.17 10.63 2.08
C ASN A 44 -0.31 9.82 0.78
N TYR A 45 -1.48 9.95 0.12
CA TYR A 45 -1.75 9.30 -1.17
C TYR A 45 -0.80 9.72 -2.29
N ALA A 46 -0.23 10.92 -2.28
CA ALA A 46 0.70 11.33 -3.33
C ALA A 46 2.01 10.51 -3.28
N CYS A 47 2.56 10.30 -2.07
CA CYS A 47 3.73 9.44 -1.88
C CYS A 47 3.43 7.97 -2.26
N LEU A 48 2.24 7.48 -1.91
CA LEU A 48 1.80 6.13 -2.29
C LEU A 48 1.68 5.99 -3.82
N SER A 49 1.03 6.93 -4.50
CA SER A 49 0.84 6.89 -5.95
C SER A 49 2.17 6.81 -6.69
N VAL A 50 3.14 7.66 -6.32
CA VAL A 50 4.46 7.64 -6.98
C VAL A 50 5.19 6.33 -6.69
N TYR A 51 5.13 5.83 -5.45
CA TYR A 51 5.72 4.54 -5.11
C TYR A 51 5.14 3.38 -5.92
N ILE A 52 3.82 3.35 -6.12
CA ILE A 52 3.15 2.32 -6.95
C ILE A 52 3.65 2.39 -8.40
N GLU A 53 3.72 3.59 -8.97
CA GLU A 53 4.12 3.79 -10.36
C GLU A 53 5.60 3.42 -10.58
N GLU A 54 6.50 3.87 -9.71
CA GLU A 54 7.94 3.62 -9.86
C GLU A 54 8.35 2.16 -9.64
N ASN A 55 7.53 1.38 -8.92
CA ASN A 55 7.79 -0.03 -8.63
C ASN A 55 6.87 -0.97 -9.42
N ASP A 56 6.10 -0.45 -10.38
CA ASP A 56 5.18 -1.23 -11.23
C ASP A 56 4.20 -2.10 -10.41
N LEU A 57 3.79 -1.64 -9.22
CA LEU A 57 3.00 -2.48 -8.29
C LEU A 57 1.56 -2.75 -8.75
N ALA A 58 1.08 -1.97 -9.71
CA ALA A 58 -0.22 -2.21 -10.35
C ALA A 58 -0.15 -3.20 -11.52
N VAL A 59 1.06 -3.60 -11.96
CA VAL A 59 1.22 -4.46 -13.13
C VAL A 59 0.78 -5.88 -12.80
N GLY A 60 -0.26 -6.34 -13.48
CA GLY A 60 -0.84 -7.66 -13.28
C GLY A 60 -1.79 -7.76 -12.08
N ASP A 61 -2.05 -6.65 -11.39
CA ASP A 61 -3.06 -6.60 -10.34
C ASP A 61 -4.46 -6.54 -10.97
N ALA A 62 -5.37 -7.38 -10.50
CA ALA A 62 -6.76 -7.44 -10.95
C ALA A 62 -7.65 -7.86 -9.77
N CYS A 63 -8.73 -7.11 -9.53
CA CYS A 63 -9.65 -7.36 -8.42
C CYS A 63 -10.27 -8.77 -8.48
N GLU A 64 -10.53 -9.28 -9.68
CA GLU A 64 -10.86 -10.66 -10.02
C GLU A 64 -10.42 -10.88 -11.48
N TRP A 65 -9.49 -11.81 -11.75
CA TRP A 65 -9.16 -12.23 -13.11
C TRP A 65 -9.79 -13.59 -13.39
N SER A 66 -10.72 -13.63 -14.36
CA SER A 66 -11.27 -14.87 -14.91
C SER A 66 -11.06 -14.90 -16.42
N PRO A 67 -10.42 -15.94 -16.99
CA PRO A 67 -10.26 -16.06 -18.44
C PRO A 67 -11.60 -16.22 -19.18
N ASP A 68 -12.66 -16.64 -18.46
CA ASP A 68 -14.04 -16.74 -18.95
C ASP A 68 -14.92 -15.51 -18.57
N GLY A 69 -14.34 -14.52 -17.89
CA GLY A 69 -15.04 -13.29 -17.51
C GLY A 69 -15.30 -12.45 -18.75
N GLU A 70 -16.57 -12.34 -19.12
CA GLU A 70 -17.06 -11.58 -20.27
C GLU A 70 -16.71 -10.08 -20.11
N GLY A 71 -15.51 -9.69 -20.56
CA GLY A 71 -15.04 -8.32 -20.36
C GLY A 71 -13.53 -8.11 -20.52
N CYS A 72 -12.92 -8.65 -21.58
CA CYS A 72 -11.62 -8.16 -22.06
C CYS A 72 -11.81 -7.45 -23.41
N CYS A 73 -12.03 -6.13 -23.35
CA CYS A 73 -11.82 -5.14 -24.42
C CYS A 73 -11.55 -3.78 -23.77
#